data_AF-A0A232EEM2-F1
#
_entry.id   AF-A0A232EEM2-F1
#
_cell.length_a   1.000
_cell.length_b   1.000
_cell.length_c   1.000
_cell.angle_alpha   90.00
_cell.angle_beta   90.00
_cell.angle_gamma   90.00
#
_symmetry.space_group_name_H-M   'P 1'
#
loop_
_entity.id
_entity.type
_entity.pdbx_description
1 polymer ?
#
loop_
_entity_poly.entity_id
_entity_poly.type
_entity_poly.pdbx_seq_one_letter_code
_entity_poly.pdbx_strand_id
1 'polypeptide(L)'
;ISGYVGILFSLIHNRNGNMTYGLGAITDKARKITVQVKQFTTSDLEIGDHVTVSGIVKDQDALVTIYCDSMNNIKLDLEVKPLAPEIVQRGGRHVKRIRTVQE
;
A
#
# COMPACT_ATOMS: atom_id res chain seq x y z
N ILE A 1 -9.09 -0.95 -8.37
CA ILE A 1 -7.70 -1.40 -8.62
C ILE A 1 -7.38 -2.49 -7.61
N SER A 2 -6.59 -3.49 -7.96
CA SER A 2 -6.16 -4.53 -7.02
C SER A 2 -4.64 -4.56 -6.92
N GLY A 3 -4.13 -5.08 -5.82
CA GLY A 3 -2.69 -5.23 -5.60
C GLY A 3 -2.38 -5.69 -4.19
N TYR A 4 -1.10 -5.83 -3.89
CA TYR A 4 -0.64 -6.27 -2.58
C TYR A 4 -0.38 -5.09 -1.66
N VAL A 5 -0.72 -5.20 -0.38
CA VAL A 5 -0.39 -4.19 0.63
C VAL A 5 1.14 -4.11 0.76
N GLY A 6 1.72 -3.00 0.29
CA GLY A 6 3.16 -2.76 0.35
C GLY A 6 3.59 -1.89 1.53
N ILE A 7 2.69 -1.03 2.01
CA ILE A 7 2.86 -0.24 3.23
C ILE A 7 1.56 -0.32 4.00
N LEU A 8 1.65 -0.68 5.28
CA LEU A 8 0.53 -0.75 6.20
C LEU A 8 -0.17 0.60 6.32
N PHE A 9 -1.50 0.55 6.44
CA PHE A 9 -2.29 1.74 6.67
C PHE A 9 -2.08 2.25 8.09
N SER A 10 -1.66 3.50 8.21
CA SER A 10 -1.44 4.16 9.49
C SER A 10 -2.27 5.43 9.59
N LEU A 11 -2.74 5.74 10.80
CA LEU A 11 -3.43 6.99 11.09
C LEU A 11 -2.45 8.16 11.02
N ILE A 12 -2.74 9.14 10.18
CA ILE A 12 -1.98 10.38 10.04
C ILE A 12 -2.87 11.53 10.48
N HIS A 13 -2.31 12.42 11.30
CA HIS A 13 -2.93 13.67 11.69
C HIS A 13 -2.48 14.77 10.72
N ASN A 14 -3.43 15.56 10.21
CA ASN A 14 -3.05 16.78 9.51
C ASN A 14 -2.34 17.74 10.49
N ARG A 15 -1.46 18.60 9.97
CA ARG A 15 -0.69 19.62 10.71
C ARG A 15 -1.56 20.51 11.60
N ASN A 16 -2.83 20.68 11.24
CA ASN A 16 -3.80 21.49 11.97
C ASN A 16 -4.65 20.68 12.98
N GLY A 17 -4.42 19.37 13.14
CA GLY A 17 -5.17 18.48 14.05
C GLY A 17 -6.63 18.21 13.66
N ASN A 18 -7.20 18.98 12.73
CA ASN A 18 -8.64 18.96 12.42
C ASN A 18 -9.11 17.77 11.57
N MET A 19 -8.21 17.06 10.90
CA MET A 19 -8.55 15.86 10.13
C MET A 19 -7.52 14.77 10.35
N THR A 20 -8.01 13.57 10.63
CA THR A 20 -7.24 12.34 10.58
C THR A 20 -7.57 11.60 9.30
N TYR A 21 -6.57 10.99 8.68
CA TYR A 21 -6.75 10.11 7.53
C TYR A 21 -5.79 8.94 7.64
N GLY A 22 -6.16 7.82 7.04
CA GLY A 22 -5.31 6.65 6.88
C GLY A 22 -4.45 6.83 5.66
N LEU A 23 -3.16 6.52 5.77
CA LEU A 23 -2.26 6.49 4.63
C LEU A 23 -1.61 5.12 4.54
N GLY A 24 -1.70 4.50 3.37
CA GLY A 24 -1.06 3.24 3.06
C GLY A 24 -0.67 3.19 1.58
N ALA A 25 -0.15 2.05 1.14
CA ALA A 25 0.17 1.86 -0.26
C ALA A 25 -0.02 0.42 -0.71
N ILE A 26 -0.51 0.28 -1.94
CA ILE A 26 -0.59 -1.00 -2.63
C ILE A 26 0.45 -1.07 -3.74
N THR A 27 0.87 -2.28 -4.08
CA THR A 27 1.88 -2.53 -5.12
C THR A 27 1.52 -3.75 -5.95
N ASP A 28 1.82 -3.69 -7.23
CA ASP A 28 1.78 -4.84 -8.13
C ASP A 28 3.20 -5.43 -8.33
N LYS A 29 4.01 -5.42 -7.26
CA LYS A 29 5.45 -5.78 -7.21
C LYS A 29 6.39 -4.85 -8.00
N ALA A 30 5.91 -4.27 -9.11
CA ALA A 30 6.68 -3.39 -9.99
C ALA A 30 6.47 -1.90 -9.68
N ARG A 31 5.22 -1.50 -9.38
CA ARG A 31 4.84 -0.11 -9.15
C ARG A 31 4.00 0.00 -7.88
N LYS A 32 4.22 1.08 -7.14
CA LYS A 32 3.53 1.40 -5.90
C LYS A 32 2.56 2.55 -6.13
N ILE A 33 1.36 2.44 -5.58
CA ILE A 33 0.33 3.48 -5.61
C ILE A 33 -0.08 3.81 -4.18
N THR A 34 -0.18 5.10 -3.88
CA THR A 34 -0.57 5.59 -2.55
C THR A 34 -2.08 5.54 -2.41
N VAL A 35 -2.56 5.10 -1.25
CA VAL A 35 -3.98 5.05 -0.92
C VAL A 35 -4.21 5.88 0.34
N GLN A 36 -5.11 6.84 0.25
CA GLN A 36 -5.51 7.70 1.36
C GLN A 36 -6.98 7.42 1.71
N VAL A 37 -7.24 7.15 2.98
CA VAL A 37 -8.58 6.83 3.49
C VAL A 37 -9.03 7.94 4.43
N LYS A 38 -10.15 8.61 4.13
CA LYS A 38 -10.62 9.76 4.91
C LYS A 38 -11.07 9.35 6.32
N GLN A 39 -12.01 8.41 6.44
CA GLN A 39 -12.48 7.89 7.73
C GLN A 39 -11.72 6.62 8.08
N PHE A 40 -10.44 6.76 8.43
CA PHE A 40 -9.61 5.60 8.74
C PHE A 40 -9.92 5.02 10.10
N THR A 41 -10.22 3.73 10.10
CA THR A 41 -10.28 2.86 11.26
C THR A 41 -9.13 1.86 11.16
N THR A 42 -8.60 1.43 12.31
CA THR A 42 -7.58 0.39 12.35
C THR A 42 -8.05 -0.84 11.57
N SER A 43 -7.19 -1.39 10.72
CA SER A 43 -7.47 -2.59 9.95
C SER A 43 -6.50 -3.69 10.28
N ASP A 44 -6.97 -4.92 10.25
CA ASP A 44 -6.17 -6.13 10.44
C ASP A 44 -5.43 -6.56 9.15
N LEU A 45 -5.23 -5.64 8.20
CA LEU A 45 -4.50 -5.90 6.96
C LEU A 45 -3.00 -5.97 7.24
N GLU A 46 -2.34 -6.97 6.66
CA GLU A 46 -0.91 -7.20 6.77
C GLU A 46 -0.16 -6.91 5.47
N ILE A 47 1.18 -6.75 5.57
CA ILE A 47 2.01 -6.55 4.38
C ILE A 47 2.00 -7.84 3.56
N GLY A 48 1.64 -7.71 2.28
CA GLY A 48 1.54 -8.83 1.35
C GLY A 48 0.16 -9.41 1.19
N ASP A 49 -0.85 -8.91 1.92
CA ASP A 49 -2.24 -9.20 1.64
C ASP A 49 -2.65 -8.66 0.28
N HIS A 50 -3.39 -9.46 -0.49
CA HIS A 50 -3.97 -9.01 -1.74
C HIS A 50 -5.29 -8.31 -1.46
N VAL A 51 -5.39 -7.05 -1.90
CA VAL A 51 -6.56 -6.22 -1.65
C VAL A 51 -7.06 -5.59 -2.95
N THR A 52 -8.38 -5.42 -3.02
CA THR A 52 -9.05 -4.63 -4.04
C THR A 52 -9.49 -3.31 -3.44
N VAL A 53 -8.96 -2.21 -3.99
CA VAL A 53 -9.24 -0.83 -3.59
C VAL A 53 -10.17 -0.17 -4.60
N SER A 54 -11.25 0.42 -4.09
CA SER A 54 -12.20 1.24 -4.83
C SER A 54 -12.13 2.68 -4.34
N GLY A 55 -12.11 3.66 -5.24
CA GLY A 55 -11.98 5.05 -4.81
C GLY A 55 -11.81 6.01 -5.97
N ILE A 56 -11.65 7.28 -5.65
CA ILE A 56 -11.42 8.34 -6.61
C ILE A 56 -9.92 8.47 -6.83
N VAL A 57 -9.49 8.31 -8.08
CA VAL A 57 -8.09 8.53 -8.46
C VAL A 57 -7.87 10.03 -8.63
N LYS A 58 -6.87 10.58 -7.94
CA LYS A 58 -6.39 11.95 -8.15
C LYS A 58 -4.90 11.93 -8.45
N ASP A 59 -4.51 12.82 -9.35
CA ASP A 59 -3.11 13.14 -9.57
C ASP A 59 -2.75 14.35 -8.68
N GLN A 60 -1.71 14.21 -7.88
CA GLN A 60 -1.12 15.28 -7.08
C GLN A 60 0.39 15.22 -7.22
N ASP A 61 1.00 16.32 -7.65
CA ASP A 61 2.46 16.48 -7.71
C ASP A 61 3.20 15.32 -8.41
N ALA A 62 2.65 14.88 -9.56
CA ALA A 62 3.14 13.76 -10.37
C ALA A 62 3.05 12.36 -9.71
N LEU A 63 2.29 12.23 -8.62
CA LEU A 63 1.99 10.97 -7.95
C LEU A 63 0.48 10.68 -8.00
N VAL A 64 0.16 9.46 -8.44
CA VAL A 64 -1.21 8.95 -8.42
C VAL A 64 -1.57 8.52 -7.00
N THR A 65 -2.61 9.15 -6.44
CA THR A 65 -3.16 8.81 -5.13
C THR A 65 -4.62 8.42 -5.27
N ILE A 66 -4.99 7.31 -4.63
CA ILE A 66 -6.37 6.86 -4.58
C ILE A 66 -6.98 7.35 -3.28
N TYR A 67 -8.04 8.12 -3.40
CA TYR A 67 -8.82 8.61 -2.27
C TYR A 67 -10.01 7.70 -2.03
N CYS A 68 -10.05 7.11 -0.85
CA CYS A 68 -11.13 6.30 -0.34
C CYS A 68 -11.87 7.08 0.75
N ASP A 69 -13.19 7.00 0.77
CA ASP A 69 -13.97 7.65 1.83
C ASP A 69 -13.89 6.88 3.15
N SER A 70 -13.83 5.55 3.08
CA SER A 70 -13.83 4.66 4.25
C SER A 70 -12.99 3.39 4.02
N MET A 71 -12.73 2.62 5.08
CA MET A 71 -12.05 1.32 4.95
C MET A 71 -12.87 0.26 4.21
N ASN A 72 -14.19 0.41 4.11
CA ASN A 72 -15.06 -0.51 3.34
C ASN A 72 -14.74 -0.50 1.83
N ASN A 73 -14.04 0.53 1.38
CA ASN A 73 -13.57 0.65 0.02
C ASN A 73 -12.35 -0.24 -0.29
N ILE A 74 -11.72 -0.82 0.74
CA ILE A 74 -10.60 -1.74 0.64
C ILE A 74 -11.10 -3.13 1.04
N LYS A 75 -11.09 -4.07 0.10
CA LYS A 75 -11.55 -5.45 0.33
C LYS A 75 -10.38 -6.40 0.26
N LEU A 76 -10.26 -7.28 1.24
CA LEU A 76 -9.28 -8.37 1.25
C LEU A 76 -9.76 -9.48 0.32
N ASP A 77 -8.88 -9.93 -0.57
CA ASP A 77 -9.15 -11.04 -1.47
C ASP A 77 -8.51 -12.32 -0.90
N LEU A 78 -9.32 -13.14 -0.23
CA LEU A 78 -8.87 -14.38 0.43
C LEU A 78 -8.51 -15.51 -0.54
N GLU A 79 -8.94 -15.41 -1.80
CA GLU A 79 -8.64 -16.40 -2.83
C GLU A 79 -7.19 -16.31 -3.34
N VAL A 80 -6.56 -15.14 -3.17
CA VAL A 80 -5.20 -14.90 -3.64
C VAL A 80 -4.23 -15.13 -2.49
N LYS A 81 -3.23 -15.99 -2.73
CA LYS A 81 -2.20 -16.26 -1.74
C LYS A 81 -1.44 -14.96 -1.40
N PRO A 82 -1.31 -14.60 -0.11
CA PRO A 82 -0.52 -13.45 0.29
C PRO A 82 0.95 -13.64 -0.08
N LEU A 83 1.62 -12.52 -0.36
CA LEU A 83 3.05 -12.50 -0.63
C LEU A 83 3.85 -12.34 0.64
N ALA A 84 5.05 -12.90 0.66
CA ALA A 84 5.99 -12.61 1.73
C ALA A 84 6.38 -11.12 1.71
N PRO A 85 6.42 -10.43 2.86
CA PRO A 85 6.70 -9.01 2.95
C PRO A 85 8.05 -8.62 2.32
N GLU A 86 9.04 -9.54 2.34
CA GLU A 86 10.34 -9.37 1.70
C GLU A 86 10.26 -9.12 0.19
N ILE A 87 9.32 -9.79 -0.49
CA ILE A 87 9.11 -9.69 -1.93
C ILE A 87 8.39 -8.37 -2.24
N VAL A 88 7.46 -7.97 -1.37
CA VAL A 88 6.62 -6.79 -1.56
C VAL A 88 7.38 -5.50 -1.30
N GLN A 89 8.20 -5.46 -0.23
CA GLN A 89 9.02 -4.30 0.11
C GLN A 89 10.22 -4.09 -0.83
N ARG A 90 10.70 -5.15 -1.49
CA ARG A 90 11.82 -5.06 -2.44
C ARG A 90 11.52 -4.28 -3.72
N GLY A 91 10.25 -3.98 -4.00
CA GLY A 91 9.77 -3.05 -5.04
C GLY A 91 10.75 -2.83 -6.18
N GLY A 92 10.83 -3.78 -7.12
CA GLY A 92 11.62 -3.66 -8.37
C GLY A 92 13.12 -3.32 -8.24
N ARG A 93 13.72 -3.29 -7.04
CA ARG A 93 15.16 -3.01 -6.90
C ARG A 93 15.92 -4.19 -7.47
N HIS A 94 16.65 -3.96 -8.55
CA HIS A 94 17.57 -4.92 -9.15
C HIS A 94 18.46 -5.49 -8.04
N VAL A 95 18.50 -6.82 -7.93
CA VAL A 95 19.34 -7.52 -6.97
C VAL A 95 20.78 -7.03 -7.17
N LYS A 96 21.35 -6.31 -6.19
CA LYS A 96 22.78 -6.01 -6.22
C LYS A 96 23.50 -7.35 -6.28
N ARG A 97 24.21 -7.59 -7.39
CA ARG A 97 25.06 -8.75 -7.66
C ARG A 97 25.70 -9.23 -6.36
N ILE A 98 25.41 -10.46 -5.96
CA ILE A 98 26.14 -11.13 -4.88
C ILE A 98 27.59 -11.18 -5.36
N ARG A 99 28.52 -10.49 -4.68
CA ARG A 99 29.94 -10.76 -4.88
C ARG A 99 30.18 -12.13 -4.27
N THR A 100 30.38 -13.13 -5.12
CA THR A 100 30.98 -14.39 -4.71
C THR A 100 32.33 -14.04 -4.12
N VAL A 101 32.46 -14.10 -2.79
CA VAL A 101 33.77 -14.10 -2.16
C VAL A 101 34.32 -15.49 -2.44
N GLN A 102 35.25 -15.56 -3.39
CA GLN A 102 36.12 -16.72 -3.50
C GLN A 102 37.17 -16.58 -2.41
N GLU A 103 37.13 -17.47 -1.42
CA GLU A 103 38.31 -17.98 -0.72
C GLU A 103 38.02 -19.37 -0.17
#